data_AF-A0A956QJY3-F1
#
_entry.id   AF-A0A956QJY3-F1
#
_cell.length_a   1.000
_cell.length_b   1.000
_cell.length_c   1.000
_cell.angle_alpha   90.00
_cell.angle_beta   90.00
_cell.angle_gamma   90.00
#
_symmetry.space_group_name_H-M   'P 1'
#
loop_
_entity.id
_entity.type
_entity.pdbx_description
1 polymer ?
#
loop_
_entity_poly.entity_id
_entity_poly.type
_entity_poly.pdbx_seq_one_letter_code
_entity_poly.pdbx_strand_id
1 'polypeptide(L)'
;MSEHQKHLYAIMYPNRALIASQLDPHAFGKHYSVGTKRYYSGKMLFIEVDLDFRHEYFPIDEYLAQTVEHEDGSPKQTKFVSSYRVLEHLPLDKLGSLYAVTVNGETLKIDAQEYTPPEETGRVRIIQELNPLQLLIATTHDHRAFGKELTTPGNPKGAPKLFFTQFEFNAEDFQKRWQENPFMSPPIPGVHPQKLNVAITQLLNNKEPANASIGLQSVFDKMLYRNVRHGFFLAEGDNLKFYPMPGEADLQRNHYSWWRAST
;
A
#
# COMPACT_ATOMS: atom_id res chain seq x y z
N MET A 1 37.53 6.39 1.78
CA MET A 1 36.36 5.65 2.30
C MET A 1 35.15 6.29 1.66
N SER A 2 34.42 5.56 0.84
CA SER A 2 33.21 6.07 0.18
C SER A 2 32.08 5.96 1.19
N GLU A 3 31.78 7.04 1.92
CA GLU A 3 30.67 7.05 2.87
C GLU A 3 29.37 6.80 2.11
N HIS A 4 28.77 5.62 2.28
CA HIS A 4 27.47 5.35 1.64
C HIS A 4 26.41 6.29 2.20
N GLN A 5 25.63 6.89 1.31
CA GLN A 5 24.51 7.75 1.68
C GLN A 5 23.51 7.00 2.57
N LYS A 6 23.02 7.66 3.62
CA LYS A 6 21.99 7.11 4.50
C LYS A 6 20.60 7.50 4.02
N HIS A 7 19.66 6.59 4.20
CA HIS A 7 18.26 6.74 3.85
C HIS A 7 17.39 6.32 5.03
N LEU A 8 16.19 6.91 5.10
CA LEU A 8 15.11 6.44 5.96
C LEU A 8 13.98 5.88 5.08
N TYR A 9 13.56 4.66 5.37
CA TYR A 9 12.47 4.00 4.65
C TYR A 9 11.37 3.59 5.62
N ALA A 10 10.15 4.04 5.33
CA ALA A 10 8.94 3.55 5.98
C ALA A 10 8.39 2.38 5.17
N ILE A 11 8.58 1.16 5.65
CA ILE A 11 7.92 -0.02 5.09
C ILE A 11 6.43 0.13 5.37
N MET A 12 5.62 0.12 4.32
CA MET A 12 4.16 0.23 4.41
C MET A 12 3.48 -1.14 4.41
N TYR A 13 4.09 -2.10 3.73
CA TYR A 13 3.64 -3.49 3.70
C TYR A 13 4.86 -4.42 3.46
N PRO A 14 5.01 -5.55 4.17
CA PRO A 14 4.10 -6.08 5.20
C PRO A 14 4.41 -5.60 6.64
N ASN A 15 5.67 -5.26 6.95
CA ASN A 15 6.15 -5.19 8.34
C ASN A 15 6.09 -3.81 9.01
N ARG A 16 5.59 -2.76 8.34
CA ARG A 16 5.17 -1.47 8.95
C ARG A 16 6.24 -0.81 9.83
N ALA A 17 7.48 -0.83 9.38
CA ALA A 17 8.65 -0.42 10.15
C ALA A 17 9.33 0.81 9.55
N LEU A 18 9.96 1.62 10.40
CA LEU A 18 10.88 2.69 10.01
C LEU A 18 12.31 2.13 10.06
N ILE A 19 13.00 2.17 8.94
CA ILE A 19 14.32 1.56 8.75
C ILE A 19 15.31 2.63 8.32
N ALA A 20 16.47 2.67 8.98
CA ALA A 20 17.66 3.34 8.48
C ALA A 20 18.48 2.36 7.63
N SER A 21 18.99 2.82 6.49
CA SER A 21 19.75 2.00 5.55
C SER A 21 20.81 2.82 4.81
N GLN A 22 21.88 2.15 4.36
CA GLN A 22 22.85 2.67 3.39
C GLN A 22 22.60 2.18 1.96
N LEU A 23 21.49 1.46 1.73
CA LEU A 23 21.09 1.01 0.41
C LEU A 23 20.23 2.08 -0.28
N ASP A 24 20.48 2.31 -1.56
CA ASP A 24 19.54 3.01 -2.42
C ASP A 24 18.20 2.25 -2.52
N PRO A 25 17.11 2.89 -2.97
CA PRO A 25 15.79 2.26 -2.96
C PRO A 25 15.70 0.95 -3.75
N HIS A 26 16.40 0.82 -4.88
CA HIS A 26 16.38 -0.41 -5.68
C HIS A 26 17.11 -1.55 -4.96
N ALA A 27 18.28 -1.26 -4.38
CA ALA A 27 19.02 -2.23 -3.58
C ALA A 27 18.26 -2.61 -2.29
N PHE A 28 17.57 -1.65 -1.66
CA PHE A 28 16.74 -1.88 -0.48
C PHE A 28 15.56 -2.81 -0.77
N GLY A 29 14.80 -2.54 -1.83
CA GLY A 29 13.69 -3.41 -2.26
C GLY A 29 14.17 -4.84 -2.56
N LYS A 30 15.28 -4.96 -3.31
CA LYS A 30 15.89 -6.26 -3.61
C LYS A 30 16.34 -7.02 -2.36
N HIS A 31 16.92 -6.33 -1.37
CA HIS A 31 17.37 -6.95 -0.13
C HIS A 31 16.25 -7.70 0.61
N TYR A 32 15.02 -7.17 0.60
CA TYR A 32 13.88 -7.79 1.29
C TYR A 32 13.18 -8.89 0.48
N SER A 33 13.17 -8.81 -0.85
CA SER A 33 12.51 -9.82 -1.70
C SER A 33 13.37 -11.04 -1.99
N VAL A 34 14.71 -10.88 -2.13
CA VAL A 34 15.63 -11.98 -2.51
C VAL A 34 16.75 -12.23 -1.52
N GLY A 35 16.75 -11.53 -0.37
CA GLY A 35 17.78 -11.67 0.66
C GLY A 35 17.80 -13.04 1.33
N THR A 36 19.01 -13.57 1.56
CA THR A 36 19.23 -14.94 2.05
C THR A 36 18.99 -15.15 3.54
N LYS A 37 18.89 -14.08 4.34
CA LYS A 37 18.77 -14.17 5.82
C LYS A 37 17.35 -14.04 6.36
N ARG A 38 16.43 -13.40 5.62
CA ARG A 38 15.01 -13.23 5.98
C ARG A 38 14.20 -13.42 4.72
N TYR A 39 13.66 -14.62 4.52
CA TYR A 39 12.85 -14.93 3.36
C TYR A 39 11.43 -14.37 3.55
N TYR A 40 11.00 -13.45 2.68
CA TYR A 40 9.60 -13.06 2.54
C TYR A 40 9.19 -13.25 1.08
N SER A 41 8.22 -14.11 0.84
CA SER A 41 7.74 -14.48 -0.50
C SER A 41 6.52 -13.66 -0.95
N GLY A 42 6.53 -12.34 -0.70
CA GLY A 42 5.41 -11.46 -1.00
C GLY A 42 5.84 -10.11 -1.58
N LYS A 43 4.86 -9.26 -1.85
CA LYS A 43 5.09 -7.91 -2.36
C LYS A 43 5.54 -7.00 -1.23
N MET A 44 6.39 -6.03 -1.52
CA MET A 44 6.77 -5.01 -0.55
C MET A 44 6.39 -3.63 -1.07
N LEU A 45 5.85 -2.81 -0.16
CA LEU A 45 5.61 -1.40 -0.38
C LEU A 45 6.40 -0.63 0.66
N PHE A 46 7.21 0.33 0.26
CA PHE A 46 7.89 1.23 1.18
C PHE A 46 7.99 2.65 0.62
N ILE A 47 8.09 3.64 1.49
CA ILE A 47 8.19 5.05 1.11
C ILE A 47 9.51 5.60 1.67
N GLU A 48 10.24 6.35 0.85
CA GLU A 48 11.39 7.11 1.34
C GLU A 48 10.92 8.25 2.24
N VAL A 49 11.56 8.42 3.39
CA VAL A 49 11.24 9.47 4.36
C VAL A 49 12.35 10.51 4.30
N ASP A 50 11.98 11.78 4.40
CA ASP A 50 12.91 12.90 4.57
C ASP A 50 13.96 12.55 5.64
N LEU A 51 15.24 12.54 5.27
CA LEU A 51 16.35 12.13 6.15
C LEU A 51 16.48 13.07 7.35
N ASP A 52 16.03 14.32 7.24
CA ASP A 52 16.08 15.33 8.30
C ASP A 52 14.85 15.26 9.23
N PHE A 53 13.88 14.40 8.95
CA PHE A 53 12.71 14.22 9.81
C PHE A 53 13.10 13.72 11.20
N ARG A 54 12.59 14.37 12.24
CA ARG A 54 12.75 13.99 13.64
C ARG A 54 11.42 14.09 14.37
N HIS A 55 11.19 13.16 15.30
CA HIS A 55 9.97 13.10 16.10
C HIS A 55 10.27 12.36 17.42
N GLU A 56 9.67 12.79 18.54
CA GLU A 56 9.94 12.24 19.88
C GLU A 56 9.72 10.71 19.97
N TYR A 57 8.75 10.21 19.20
CA TYR A 57 8.43 8.78 19.11
C TYR A 57 9.55 7.93 18.48
N PHE A 58 10.45 8.52 17.68
CA PHE A 58 11.48 7.80 16.95
C PHE A 58 12.89 8.25 17.37
N PRO A 59 13.73 7.36 17.90
CA PRO A 59 15.15 7.63 18.18
C PRO A 59 16.00 7.63 16.90
N ILE A 60 15.66 8.46 15.91
CA ILE A 60 16.24 8.44 14.56
C ILE A 60 17.76 8.68 14.58
N ASP A 61 18.24 9.70 15.30
CA ASP A 61 19.68 10.03 15.34
C ASP A 61 20.52 8.89 15.91
N GLU A 62 20.03 8.23 16.96
CA GLU A 62 20.71 7.09 17.57
C GLU A 62 20.90 5.95 16.56
N TYR A 63 19.83 5.61 15.82
CA TYR A 63 19.88 4.52 14.86
C TYR A 63 20.60 4.89 13.56
N LEU A 64 20.56 6.16 13.12
CA LEU A 64 21.40 6.65 12.03
C LEU A 64 22.89 6.61 12.38
N ALA A 65 23.26 6.93 13.62
CA ALA A 65 24.65 6.81 14.09
C ALA A 65 25.16 5.36 14.08
N GLN A 66 24.28 4.39 14.32
CA GLN A 66 24.56 2.95 14.24
C GLN A 66 24.47 2.39 12.81
N THR A 67 24.06 3.20 11.84
CA THR A 67 23.89 2.81 10.44
C THR A 67 25.18 3.13 9.69
N VAL A 68 26.17 2.27 9.90
CA VAL A 68 27.53 2.39 9.37
C VAL A 68 27.96 1.09 8.71
N GLU A 69 28.92 1.20 7.80
CA GLU A 69 29.51 0.09 7.05
C GLU A 69 29.93 -1.05 7.96
N HIS A 70 29.83 -2.27 7.42
CA HIS A 70 30.44 -3.44 8.03
C HIS A 70 31.97 -3.37 7.95
N GLU A 71 32.67 -4.20 8.73
CA GLU A 71 34.14 -4.25 8.74
C GLU A 71 34.74 -4.59 7.35
N ASP A 72 33.97 -5.27 6.51
CA ASP A 72 34.33 -5.60 5.12
C ASP A 72 34.05 -4.47 4.12
N GLY A 73 33.59 -3.29 4.58
CA GLY A 73 33.22 -2.13 3.76
C GLY A 73 31.85 -2.21 3.10
N SER A 74 31.11 -3.31 3.30
CA SER A 74 29.76 -3.42 2.74
C SER A 74 28.77 -2.49 3.46
N PRO A 75 27.78 -1.92 2.74
CA PRO A 75 26.84 -0.97 3.32
C PRO A 75 25.94 -1.65 4.36
N LYS A 76 25.55 -0.90 5.39
CA LYS A 76 24.53 -1.32 6.34
C LYS A 76 23.18 -1.47 5.64
N GLN A 77 22.75 -2.70 5.47
CA GLN A 77 21.52 -2.99 4.71
C GLN A 77 20.26 -2.53 5.43
N THR A 78 20.14 -2.84 6.72
CA THR A 78 18.95 -2.47 7.52
C THR A 78 19.31 -2.22 8.98
N LYS A 79 18.71 -1.17 9.55
CA LYS A 79 18.68 -0.89 10.98
C LYS A 79 17.29 -0.40 11.36
N PHE A 80 16.58 -1.15 12.21
CA PHE A 80 15.21 -0.81 12.62
C PHE A 80 15.24 0.35 13.61
N VAL A 81 14.55 1.45 13.27
CA VAL A 81 14.32 2.60 14.16
C VAL A 81 13.06 2.36 15.00
N SER A 82 12.00 1.85 14.37
CA SER A 82 10.76 1.46 15.04
C SER A 82 9.98 0.45 14.19
N SER A 83 9.17 -0.39 14.83
CA SER A 83 8.33 -1.40 14.19
C SER A 83 6.84 -1.27 14.53
N TYR A 84 6.46 -0.26 15.33
CA TYR A 84 5.09 -0.10 15.83
C TYR A 84 4.61 1.33 15.63
N ARG A 85 3.32 1.49 15.27
CA ARG A 85 2.64 2.78 15.02
C ARG A 85 3.42 3.76 14.13
N VAL A 86 4.28 3.25 13.27
CA VAL A 86 5.20 4.07 12.46
C VAL A 86 4.44 5.07 11.60
N LEU A 87 3.44 4.61 10.85
CA LEU A 87 2.67 5.50 9.99
C LEU A 87 2.00 6.63 10.77
N GLU A 88 1.44 6.34 11.95
CA GLU A 88 0.72 7.32 12.77
C GLU A 88 1.57 8.56 13.12
N HIS A 89 2.87 8.35 13.29
CA HIS A 89 3.84 9.38 13.67
C HIS A 89 4.63 9.97 12.48
N LEU A 90 4.30 9.60 11.24
CA LEU A 90 4.94 10.15 10.03
C LEU A 90 4.05 11.22 9.37
N PRO A 91 4.43 12.50 9.37
CA PRO A 91 3.73 13.54 8.63
C PRO A 91 3.71 13.26 7.12
N LEU A 92 2.58 13.50 6.45
CA LEU A 92 2.44 13.18 5.03
C LEU A 92 3.39 13.98 4.12
N ASP A 93 3.79 15.18 4.52
CA ASP A 93 4.76 16.04 3.81
C ASP A 93 6.19 15.52 3.90
N LYS A 94 6.51 14.67 4.89
CA LYS A 94 7.81 14.02 5.07
C LYS A 94 7.97 12.71 4.33
N LEU A 95 6.90 12.25 3.69
CA LEU A 95 6.89 11.04 2.87
C LEU A 95 7.22 11.40 1.42
N GLY A 96 8.32 10.86 0.90
CA GLY A 96 8.75 11.04 -0.49
C GLY A 96 8.06 10.06 -1.44
N SER A 97 8.81 9.49 -2.38
CA SER A 97 8.31 8.55 -3.37
C SER A 97 7.96 7.20 -2.74
N LEU A 98 6.90 6.57 -3.25
CA LEU A 98 6.54 5.18 -2.95
C LEU A 98 7.33 4.24 -3.87
N TYR A 99 7.74 3.11 -3.33
CA TYR A 99 8.43 2.05 -4.03
C TYR A 99 7.62 0.76 -3.95
N ALA A 100 7.17 0.27 -5.10
CA ALA A 100 6.44 -0.98 -5.24
C ALA A 100 7.40 -2.09 -5.70
N VAL A 101 7.60 -3.09 -4.85
CA VAL A 101 8.55 -4.18 -5.09
C VAL A 101 7.81 -5.47 -5.41
N THR A 102 8.23 -6.15 -6.46
CA THR A 102 7.74 -7.49 -6.83
C THR A 102 8.37 -8.58 -5.96
N VAL A 103 7.80 -9.78 -6.02
CA VAL A 103 8.28 -10.95 -5.25
C VAL A 103 9.72 -11.34 -5.61
N ASN A 104 10.18 -11.03 -6.83
CA ASN A 104 11.55 -11.29 -7.27
C ASN A 104 12.50 -10.07 -7.10
N GLY A 105 12.04 -8.97 -6.49
CA GLY A 105 12.88 -7.83 -6.13
C GLY A 105 12.99 -6.71 -7.17
N GLU A 106 12.21 -6.74 -8.25
CA GLU A 106 12.10 -5.60 -9.16
C GLU A 106 11.37 -4.46 -8.44
N THR A 107 11.92 -3.23 -8.52
CA THR A 107 11.42 -2.08 -7.76
C THR A 107 10.94 -0.98 -8.72
N LEU A 108 9.69 -0.56 -8.56
CA LEU A 108 9.09 0.56 -9.29
C LEU A 108 8.98 1.78 -8.36
N LYS A 109 9.59 2.90 -8.77
CA LYS A 109 9.42 4.20 -8.11
C LYS A 109 8.12 4.85 -8.58
N ILE A 110 7.34 5.38 -7.64
CA ILE A 110 6.08 6.08 -7.87
C ILE A 110 6.13 7.40 -7.11
N ASP A 111 6.21 8.51 -7.85
CA ASP A 111 6.19 9.85 -7.27
C ASP A 111 4.75 10.25 -6.92
N ALA A 112 4.59 10.98 -5.80
CA ALA A 112 3.29 11.47 -5.38
C ALA A 112 2.76 12.52 -6.36
N GLN A 113 1.45 12.54 -6.58
CA GLN A 113 0.77 13.51 -7.43
C GLN A 113 -0.50 14.03 -6.76
N GLU A 114 -1.01 15.16 -7.25
CA GLU A 114 -2.31 15.67 -6.83
C GLU A 114 -3.41 14.69 -7.26
N TYR A 115 -4.32 14.39 -6.33
CA TYR A 115 -5.42 13.46 -6.59
C TYR A 115 -6.64 14.18 -7.14
N THR A 116 -6.98 13.90 -8.38
CA THR A 116 -8.27 14.27 -8.97
C THR A 116 -9.18 13.04 -8.98
N PRO A 117 -10.35 13.09 -8.30
CA PRO A 117 -11.32 12.00 -8.37
C PRO A 117 -11.67 11.70 -9.83
N PRO A 118 -11.48 10.46 -10.32
CA PRO A 118 -11.85 10.11 -11.67
C PRO A 118 -13.37 10.06 -11.82
N GLU A 119 -13.88 10.33 -13.02
CA GLU A 119 -15.25 9.98 -13.37
C GLU A 119 -15.36 8.45 -13.42
N GLU A 120 -15.92 7.85 -12.37
CA GLU A 120 -16.00 6.39 -12.27
C GLU A 120 -17.35 5.84 -12.69
N THR A 121 -17.28 4.74 -13.45
CA THR A 121 -18.39 3.82 -13.68
C THR A 121 -18.45 2.80 -12.54
N GLY A 122 -19.66 2.53 -12.04
CA GLY A 122 -19.90 1.62 -10.92
C GLY A 122 -19.93 2.32 -9.56
N ARG A 123 -20.98 2.05 -8.77
CA ARG A 123 -21.18 2.68 -7.46
C ARG A 123 -20.34 2.06 -6.34
N VAL A 124 -19.81 0.85 -6.50
CA VAL A 124 -19.14 0.10 -5.43
C VAL A 124 -17.67 -0.17 -5.78
N ARG A 125 -16.78 0.22 -4.87
CA ARG A 125 -15.33 0.05 -4.94
C ARG A 125 -14.89 -1.06 -4.00
N ILE A 126 -13.81 -1.75 -4.37
CA ILE A 126 -13.15 -2.74 -3.52
C ILE A 126 -11.84 -2.15 -3.03
N ILE A 127 -11.80 -1.80 -1.74
CA ILE A 127 -10.66 -1.18 -1.09
C ILE A 127 -9.93 -2.21 -0.23
N GLN A 128 -8.61 -2.27 -0.41
CA GLN A 128 -7.70 -2.97 0.48
C GLN A 128 -7.01 -1.96 1.39
N GLU A 129 -7.31 -2.02 2.68
CA GLU A 129 -6.53 -1.32 3.70
C GLU A 129 -5.19 -2.06 3.89
N LEU A 130 -4.08 -1.32 4.01
CA LEU A 130 -2.74 -1.89 4.02
C LEU A 130 -1.98 -1.58 5.33
N ASN A 131 -2.08 -0.35 5.83
CA ASN A 131 -1.40 0.10 7.05
C ASN A 131 -2.18 1.22 7.76
N PRO A 132 -2.46 1.15 9.07
CA PRO A 132 -2.23 0.03 9.98
C PRO A 132 -3.35 -1.02 9.95
N LEU A 133 -4.48 -0.73 9.31
CA LEU A 133 -5.57 -1.68 9.12
C LEU A 133 -5.26 -2.64 7.95
N GLN A 134 -5.98 -3.76 7.86
CA GLN A 134 -5.76 -4.80 6.83
C GLN A 134 -7.06 -5.38 6.26
N LEU A 135 -8.19 -4.69 6.43
CA LEU A 135 -9.47 -5.22 5.96
C LEU A 135 -9.60 -5.07 4.45
N LEU A 136 -10.41 -5.96 3.89
CA LEU A 136 -10.93 -5.82 2.54
C LEU A 136 -12.36 -5.30 2.64
N ILE A 137 -12.60 -4.13 2.05
CA ILE A 137 -13.83 -3.36 2.19
C ILE A 137 -14.49 -3.19 0.82
N ALA A 138 -15.81 -3.40 0.76
CA ALA A 138 -16.64 -2.86 -0.31
C ALA A 138 -17.23 -1.52 0.14
N THR A 139 -17.15 -0.48 -0.68
CA THR A 139 -17.60 0.87 -0.29
C THR A 139 -18.24 1.63 -1.44
N THR A 140 -19.20 2.48 -1.13
CA THR A 140 -19.75 3.46 -2.09
C THR A 140 -19.14 4.86 -1.93
N HIS A 141 -18.29 5.07 -0.92
CA HIS A 141 -17.53 6.31 -0.75
C HIS A 141 -16.48 6.45 -1.85
N ASP A 142 -16.21 7.68 -2.28
CA ASP A 142 -14.98 7.97 -3.01
C ASP A 142 -13.74 7.85 -2.10
N HIS A 143 -12.54 7.90 -2.69
CA HIS A 143 -11.28 7.71 -1.98
C HIS A 143 -11.03 8.76 -0.88
N ARG A 144 -11.42 10.03 -1.09
CA ARG A 144 -11.26 11.10 -0.11
C ARG A 144 -12.23 10.89 1.05
N ALA A 145 -13.49 10.63 0.75
CA ALA A 145 -14.53 10.38 1.74
C ALA A 145 -14.22 9.14 2.58
N PHE A 146 -13.78 8.05 1.94
CA PHE A 146 -13.36 6.82 2.63
C PHE A 146 -12.18 7.06 3.57
N GLY A 147 -11.12 7.72 3.07
CA GLY A 147 -9.95 8.06 3.86
C GLY A 147 -10.28 8.95 5.05
N LYS A 148 -11.09 9.99 4.84
CA LYS A 148 -11.54 10.92 5.89
C LYS A 148 -12.35 10.22 6.96
N GLU A 149 -13.32 9.39 6.59
CA GLU A 149 -14.16 8.67 7.55
C GLU A 149 -13.31 7.80 8.49
N LEU A 150 -12.39 7.01 7.93
CA LEU A 150 -11.55 6.11 8.71
C LEU A 150 -10.43 6.80 9.48
N THR A 151 -10.10 8.04 9.14
CA THR A 151 -9.09 8.83 9.86
C THR A 151 -9.70 9.88 10.79
N THR A 152 -11.03 9.92 10.88
CA THR A 152 -11.74 10.80 11.82
C THR A 152 -11.47 10.35 13.26
N PRO A 153 -10.98 11.24 14.15
CA PRO A 153 -10.74 10.90 15.55
C PRO A 153 -11.97 10.32 16.25
N GLY A 154 -11.75 9.29 17.07
CA GLY A 154 -12.82 8.61 17.79
C GLY A 154 -13.57 7.54 16.98
N ASN A 155 -13.28 7.36 15.69
CA ASN A 155 -13.82 6.23 14.93
C ASN A 155 -13.19 4.90 15.42
N PRO A 156 -13.98 3.98 16.01
CA PRO A 156 -13.45 2.73 16.56
C PRO A 156 -12.99 1.73 15.47
N LYS A 157 -13.40 1.95 14.22
CA LYS A 157 -12.98 1.15 13.05
C LYS A 157 -11.81 1.81 12.30
N GLY A 158 -11.39 2.98 12.75
CA GLY A 158 -10.41 3.82 12.09
C GLY A 158 -9.01 3.76 12.69
N ALA A 159 -8.13 4.57 12.11
CA ALA A 159 -6.79 4.85 12.61
C ALA A 159 -6.42 6.30 12.25
N PRO A 160 -5.53 6.98 13.00
CA PRO A 160 -5.18 8.38 12.73
C PRO A 160 -4.69 8.64 11.29
N LYS A 161 -4.05 7.63 10.68
CA LYS A 161 -3.60 7.63 9.29
C LYS A 161 -3.90 6.28 8.66
N LEU A 162 -4.20 6.28 7.37
CA LEU A 162 -4.54 5.06 6.64
C LEU A 162 -3.85 5.01 5.28
N PHE A 163 -3.12 3.93 5.03
CA PHE A 163 -2.60 3.55 3.71
C PHE A 163 -3.49 2.48 3.09
N PHE A 164 -3.97 2.70 1.87
CA PHE A 164 -4.90 1.80 1.20
C PHE A 164 -4.77 1.87 -0.33
N THR A 165 -5.39 0.92 -1.02
CA THR A 165 -5.47 0.87 -2.48
C THR A 165 -6.85 0.37 -2.93
N GLN A 166 -7.23 0.68 -4.17
CA GLN A 166 -8.43 0.14 -4.81
C GLN A 166 -8.06 -0.95 -5.80
N PHE A 167 -8.76 -2.09 -5.72
CA PHE A 167 -8.69 -3.11 -6.76
C PHE A 167 -9.68 -2.84 -7.90
N GLU A 168 -9.28 -3.26 -9.10
CA GLU A 168 -10.13 -3.27 -10.29
C GLU A 168 -11.30 -4.26 -10.07
N PHE A 169 -12.51 -3.72 -10.14
CA PHE A 169 -13.72 -4.48 -9.90
C PHE A 169 -14.93 -3.74 -10.51
N ASN A 170 -15.77 -4.48 -11.23
CA ASN A 170 -17.04 -3.99 -11.75
C ASN A 170 -18.20 -4.70 -11.05
N ALA A 171 -18.89 -3.98 -10.17
CA ALA A 171 -19.98 -4.52 -9.37
C ALA A 171 -21.20 -4.92 -10.20
N GLU A 172 -21.50 -4.19 -11.28
CA GLU A 172 -22.65 -4.45 -12.16
C GLU A 172 -22.41 -5.72 -12.99
N ASP A 173 -21.24 -5.86 -13.60
CA ASP A 173 -20.83 -7.08 -14.32
C ASP A 173 -20.85 -8.30 -13.38
N PHE A 174 -20.31 -8.13 -12.16
CA PHE A 174 -20.34 -9.18 -11.15
C PHE A 174 -21.77 -9.62 -10.80
N GLN A 175 -22.68 -8.68 -10.53
CA GLN A 175 -24.08 -9.01 -10.18
C GLN A 175 -24.79 -9.73 -11.33
N LYS A 176 -24.58 -9.29 -12.57
CA LYS A 176 -25.13 -9.97 -13.76
C LYS A 176 -24.64 -11.41 -13.85
N ARG A 177 -23.32 -11.62 -13.78
CA ARG A 177 -22.72 -12.96 -13.85
C ARG A 177 -23.14 -13.86 -12.69
N TRP A 178 -23.31 -13.30 -11.50
CA TRP A 178 -23.80 -14.03 -10.32
C TRP A 178 -25.22 -14.54 -10.51
N GLN A 179 -26.11 -13.74 -11.11
CA GLN A 179 -27.49 -14.16 -11.41
C GLN A 179 -27.53 -15.27 -12.47
N GLU A 180 -26.64 -15.23 -13.45
CA GLU A 180 -26.53 -16.24 -14.51
C GLU A 180 -25.88 -17.54 -14.01
N ASN A 181 -24.87 -17.44 -13.13
CA ASN A 181 -24.14 -18.59 -12.61
C ASN A 181 -23.68 -18.39 -11.13
N PRO A 182 -24.48 -18.87 -10.15
CA PRO A 182 -24.13 -18.82 -8.73
C PRO A 182 -22.95 -19.70 -8.30
N PHE A 183 -22.40 -20.53 -9.21
CA PHE A 183 -21.24 -21.39 -8.95
C PHE A 183 -19.94 -20.81 -9.54
N MET A 184 -19.94 -19.55 -9.96
CA MET A 184 -18.77 -18.87 -10.49
C MET A 184 -17.60 -18.86 -9.50
N SER A 185 -16.37 -18.85 -10.03
CA SER A 185 -15.17 -18.63 -9.24
C SER A 185 -15.21 -17.25 -8.55
N PRO A 186 -14.65 -17.13 -7.34
CA PRO A 186 -14.58 -15.86 -6.64
C PRO A 186 -13.77 -14.82 -7.44
N PRO A 187 -14.30 -13.61 -7.67
CA PRO A 187 -13.56 -12.56 -8.38
C PRO A 187 -12.42 -11.99 -7.53
N ILE A 188 -12.49 -12.15 -6.20
CA ILE A 188 -11.47 -11.70 -5.25
C ILE A 188 -11.02 -12.92 -4.41
N PRO A 189 -9.71 -13.22 -4.34
CA PRO A 189 -9.20 -14.37 -3.61
C PRO A 189 -9.68 -14.39 -2.15
N GLY A 190 -10.28 -15.51 -1.73
CA GLY A 190 -10.73 -15.69 -0.34
C GLY A 190 -12.06 -15.03 0.01
N VAL A 191 -12.74 -14.38 -0.94
CA VAL A 191 -14.09 -13.85 -0.75
C VAL A 191 -15.10 -14.71 -1.50
N HIS A 192 -16.00 -15.37 -0.77
CA HIS A 192 -17.04 -16.19 -1.40
C HIS A 192 -18.01 -15.31 -2.23
N PRO A 193 -18.36 -15.67 -3.48
CA PRO A 193 -19.21 -14.85 -4.35
C PRO A 193 -20.55 -14.47 -3.70
N GLN A 194 -21.22 -15.39 -3.00
CA GLN A 194 -22.46 -15.10 -2.29
C GLN A 194 -22.30 -13.98 -1.24
N LYS A 195 -21.22 -14.00 -0.45
CA LYS A 195 -20.96 -12.97 0.57
C LYS A 195 -20.72 -11.61 -0.09
N LEU A 196 -19.97 -11.60 -1.20
CA LEU A 196 -19.73 -10.40 -1.99
C LEU A 196 -21.05 -9.85 -2.57
N ASN A 197 -21.90 -10.71 -3.14
CA ASN A 197 -23.19 -10.29 -3.68
C ASN A 197 -24.11 -9.71 -2.61
N VAL A 198 -24.18 -10.31 -1.42
CA VAL A 198 -24.96 -9.77 -0.29
C VAL A 198 -24.46 -8.37 0.08
N ALA A 199 -23.14 -8.20 0.23
CA ALA A 199 -22.55 -6.90 0.57
C ALA A 199 -22.82 -5.84 -0.52
N ILE A 200 -22.60 -6.17 -1.80
CA ILE A 200 -22.86 -5.24 -2.91
C ILE A 200 -24.34 -4.86 -2.96
N THR A 201 -25.24 -5.84 -2.85
CA THR A 201 -26.69 -5.59 -2.88
C THR A 201 -27.12 -4.67 -1.74
N GLN A 202 -26.59 -4.90 -0.53
CA GLN A 202 -26.84 -4.01 0.61
C GLN A 202 -26.34 -2.59 0.35
N LEU A 203 -25.12 -2.43 -0.15
CA LEU A 203 -24.53 -1.12 -0.44
C LEU A 203 -25.30 -0.35 -1.52
N LEU A 204 -25.74 -1.03 -2.57
CA LEU A 204 -26.50 -0.40 -3.67
C LEU A 204 -27.92 0.02 -3.26
N ASN A 205 -28.51 -0.66 -2.28
CA ASN A 205 -29.83 -0.34 -1.74
C ASN A 205 -29.80 0.77 -0.67
N ASN A 206 -28.62 1.12 -0.15
CA ASN A 206 -28.47 2.21 0.80
C ASN A 206 -28.64 3.56 0.10
N LYS A 207 -29.32 4.50 0.79
CA LYS A 207 -29.48 5.88 0.31
C LYS A 207 -28.22 6.71 0.53
N GLU A 208 -27.53 6.44 1.64
CA GLU A 208 -26.29 7.12 2.03
C GLU A 208 -25.06 6.27 1.69
N PRO A 209 -23.90 6.90 1.41
CA PRO A 209 -22.63 6.20 1.30
C PRO A 209 -22.36 5.31 2.52
N ALA A 210 -21.84 4.10 2.28
CA ALA A 210 -21.54 3.16 3.34
C ALA A 210 -20.37 2.22 3.00
N ASN A 211 -19.88 1.56 4.06
CA ASN A 211 -18.80 0.57 4.01
C ASN A 211 -19.33 -0.81 4.45
N ALA A 212 -18.86 -1.87 3.79
CA ALA A 212 -19.10 -3.26 4.18
C ALA A 212 -17.78 -4.03 4.18
N SER A 213 -17.39 -4.57 5.33
CA SER A 213 -16.22 -5.46 5.43
C SER A 213 -16.52 -6.80 4.77
N ILE A 214 -15.76 -7.14 3.73
CA ILE A 214 -15.93 -8.38 2.94
C ILE A 214 -14.78 -9.37 3.14
N GLY A 215 -13.69 -8.94 3.78
CA GLY A 215 -12.58 -9.80 4.18
C GLY A 215 -11.87 -9.29 5.44
N LEU A 216 -11.39 -10.23 6.26
CA LEU A 216 -10.73 -9.96 7.56
C LEU A 216 -9.21 -9.84 7.48
N GLN A 217 -8.62 -10.20 6.34
CA GLN A 217 -7.19 -10.20 6.11
C GLN A 217 -6.87 -9.57 4.76
N SER A 218 -5.65 -9.07 4.63
CA SER A 218 -5.19 -8.54 3.36
C SER A 218 -5.12 -9.63 2.31
N VAL A 219 -5.64 -9.33 1.12
CA VAL A 219 -5.48 -10.16 -0.08
C VAL A 219 -4.44 -9.57 -1.04
N PHE A 220 -3.73 -8.52 -0.63
CA PHE A 220 -2.77 -7.81 -1.48
C PHE A 220 -1.68 -8.71 -2.06
N ASP A 221 -1.15 -9.64 -1.29
CA ASP A 221 -0.17 -10.61 -1.80
C ASP A 221 -0.76 -11.59 -2.83
N LYS A 222 -2.07 -11.84 -2.79
CA LYS A 222 -2.80 -12.75 -3.70
C LYS A 222 -3.29 -12.05 -4.97
N MET A 223 -3.37 -10.72 -4.96
CA MET A 223 -3.78 -9.91 -6.10
C MET A 223 -2.57 -9.50 -6.94
N LEU A 224 -2.68 -9.36 -8.25
CA LEU A 224 -1.57 -8.87 -9.07
C LEU A 224 -1.49 -7.35 -8.98
N TYR A 225 -0.31 -6.76 -9.22
CA TYR A 225 -0.20 -5.29 -9.23
C TYR A 225 -1.09 -4.65 -10.31
N ARG A 226 -1.29 -5.33 -11.45
CA ARG A 226 -2.23 -4.88 -12.49
C ARG A 226 -3.69 -4.81 -12.04
N ASN A 227 -4.03 -5.45 -10.91
CA ASN A 227 -5.36 -5.31 -10.32
C ASN A 227 -5.49 -4.04 -9.48
N VAL A 228 -4.42 -3.29 -9.21
CA VAL A 228 -4.52 -1.96 -8.61
C VAL A 228 -5.07 -1.01 -9.66
N ARG A 229 -6.25 -0.43 -9.42
CA ARG A 229 -6.95 0.38 -10.43
C ARG A 229 -6.31 1.74 -10.65
N HIS A 230 -6.00 2.46 -9.55
CA HIS A 230 -5.52 3.84 -9.61
C HIS A 230 -4.12 4.01 -9.07
N GLY A 231 -3.86 3.39 -7.91
CA GLY A 231 -2.64 3.63 -7.15
C GLY A 231 -2.84 3.40 -5.67
N PHE A 232 -2.02 4.08 -4.89
CA PHE A 232 -2.02 3.98 -3.44
C PHE A 232 -2.32 5.32 -2.80
N PHE A 233 -3.02 5.28 -1.68
CA PHE A 233 -3.56 6.44 -1.00
C PHE A 233 -3.11 6.45 0.45
N LEU A 234 -2.72 7.63 0.92
CA LEU A 234 -2.42 7.93 2.32
C LEU A 234 -3.37 9.02 2.81
N ALA A 235 -4.28 8.66 3.73
CA ALA A 235 -5.23 9.58 4.32
C ALA A 235 -4.81 10.01 5.73
N GLU A 236 -5.08 11.28 6.05
CA GLU A 236 -4.99 11.89 7.38
C GLU A 236 -6.04 13.01 7.51
N GLY A 237 -7.20 12.72 8.08
CA GLY A 237 -8.31 13.66 8.15
C GLY A 237 -8.77 14.08 6.75
N ASP A 238 -8.69 15.38 6.47
CA ASP A 238 -9.02 15.94 5.14
C ASP A 238 -7.86 15.81 4.13
N ASN A 239 -6.67 15.44 4.58
CA ASN A 239 -5.50 15.31 3.70
C ASN A 239 -5.47 13.94 3.03
N LEU A 240 -5.13 13.94 1.74
CA LEU A 240 -4.95 12.73 0.96
C LEU A 240 -3.71 12.87 0.08
N LYS A 241 -2.71 12.02 0.32
CA LYS A 241 -1.52 11.88 -0.53
C LYS A 241 -1.69 10.67 -1.44
N PHE A 242 -1.43 10.85 -2.73
CA PHE A 242 -1.74 9.86 -3.76
C PHE A 242 -0.49 9.50 -4.57
N TYR A 243 -0.30 8.21 -4.79
CA TYR A 243 0.76 7.61 -5.58
C TYR A 243 0.12 6.88 -6.78
N PRO A 244 -0.02 7.54 -7.94
CA PRO A 244 -0.66 6.94 -9.10
C PRO A 244 0.19 5.81 -9.68
N MET A 245 -0.41 4.65 -9.90
CA MET A 245 0.24 3.59 -10.67
C MET A 245 0.45 4.06 -12.11
N PRO A 246 1.66 3.88 -12.69
CA PRO A 246 1.88 4.17 -14.09
C PRO A 246 0.97 3.30 -14.97
N GLY A 247 0.48 3.88 -16.08
CA GLY A 247 -0.36 3.16 -17.03
C GLY A 247 0.40 2.01 -17.72
N GLU A 248 -0.33 1.01 -18.23
CA GLU A 248 0.27 -0.20 -18.81
C GLU A 248 1.30 0.10 -19.91
N ALA A 249 0.99 1.01 -20.83
CA ALA A 249 1.91 1.39 -21.90
C ALA A 249 3.23 1.99 -21.38
N ASP A 250 3.17 2.74 -20.28
CA ASP A 250 4.35 3.31 -19.65
C ASP A 250 5.15 2.24 -18.90
N LEU A 251 4.47 1.34 -18.18
CA LEU A 251 5.09 0.19 -17.52
C LEU A 251 5.83 -0.71 -18.53
N GLN A 252 5.21 -1.01 -19.67
CA GLN A 252 5.84 -1.83 -20.72
C GLN A 252 7.05 -1.15 -21.35
N ARG A 253 6.99 0.17 -21.57
CA ARG A 253 8.04 0.94 -22.25
C ARG A 253 9.22 1.28 -21.35
N ASN A 254 8.93 1.76 -20.13
CA ASN A 254 9.91 2.37 -19.24
C ASN A 254 10.26 1.49 -18.03
N HIS A 255 9.43 0.49 -17.71
CA HIS A 255 9.59 -0.36 -16.52
C HIS A 255 9.40 -1.86 -16.84
N TYR A 256 9.88 -2.31 -18.00
CA TYR A 256 9.58 -3.65 -18.55
C TYR A 256 9.92 -4.82 -17.61
N SER A 257 11.10 -4.77 -16.95
CA SER A 257 11.51 -5.81 -15.99
C SER A 257 10.53 -5.93 -14.83
N TRP A 258 10.10 -4.80 -14.28
CA TRP A 258 9.09 -4.74 -13.24
C TRP A 258 7.73 -5.22 -13.74
N TRP A 259 7.28 -4.74 -14.92
CA TRP A 259 6.01 -5.12 -15.51
C TRP A 259 5.89 -6.64 -15.66
N ARG A 260 6.91 -7.30 -16.23
CA ARG A 260 6.97 -8.75 -16.39
C ARG A 260 6.99 -9.50 -15.05
N ALA A 261 7.61 -8.92 -14.03
CA ALA A 261 7.68 -9.48 -12.69
C ALA A 261 6.43 -9.22 -11.82
N SER A 262 5.57 -8.30 -12.25
CA SER A 262 4.38 -7.83 -11.54
C SER A 262 3.09 -8.57 -11.96
N THR A 263 3.17 -9.33 -13.05
CA THR A 263 2.12 -10.17 -13.66
C THR A 263 2.01 -11.55 -13.06
#